data_AF-A0A8J6YC98-F1
#
_entry.id   AF-A0A8J6YC98-F1
#
_cell.length_a   1.000
_cell.length_b   1.000
_cell.length_c   1.000
_cell.angle_alpha   90.00
_cell.angle_beta   90.00
_cell.angle_gamma   90.00
#
_symmetry.space_group_name_H-M   'P 1'
#
loop_
_entity.id
_entity.type
_entity.pdbx_description
1 polymer ?
#
loop_
_entity_poly.entity_id
_entity_poly.type
_entity_poly.pdbx_seq_one_letter_code
_entity_poly.pdbx_strand_id
1 'polypeptide(L)' 'MDNTITPELLARINTLARKKRTIGLTEEELAEQKELYKVYLAAIRGQVTSLLDRIEFVDVEVKK' A
#
# COMPACT_ATOMS: atom_id res chain seq x y z
N MET A 1 -10.15 -2.82 -12.47
CA MET A 1 -9.33 -1.72 -11.94
C MET A 1 -8.07 -2.35 -11.41
N ASP A 2 -6.95 -2.18 -12.12
CA ASP A 2 -5.66 -2.75 -11.74
C ASP A 2 -5.21 -2.17 -10.41
N ASN A 3 -5.22 -3.01 -9.38
CA ASN A 3 -4.94 -2.64 -8.00
C ASN A 3 -3.42 -2.64 -7.73
N THR A 4 -2.63 -2.13 -8.68
CA THR A 4 -1.17 -2.20 -8.69
C THR A 4 -0.59 -0.91 -8.12
N ILE A 5 0.35 -1.03 -7.19
CA ILE A 5 1.08 0.12 -6.65
C ILE A 5 2.04 0.61 -7.73
N THR A 6 1.72 1.73 -8.39
CA THR A 6 2.60 2.31 -9.38
C THR A 6 3.59 3.31 -8.76
N PRO A 7 4.77 3.51 -9.36
CA PRO A 7 5.72 4.51 -8.91
C PRO A 7 5.13 5.93 -8.83
N GLU A 8 4.25 6.28 -9.77
CA GLU A 8 3.60 7.59 -9.84
C GLU A 8 2.65 7.80 -8.66
N LEU A 9 1.85 6.78 -8.31
CA LEU A 9 0.97 6.80 -7.16
C LEU A 9 1.76 7.01 -5.87
N LEU A 10 2.86 6.26 -5.71
CA LEU A 10 3.72 6.38 -4.53
C LEU A 10 4.40 7.75 -4.45
N ALA A 11 4.89 8.26 -5.58
CA ALA A 11 5.48 9.60 -5.66
C ALA A 11 4.47 10.69 -5.29
N ARG A 12 3.22 10.56 -5.74
CA ARG A 12 2.15 11.51 -5.42
C ARG A 12 1.78 11.47 -3.94
N ILE A 13 1.62 10.27 -3.36
CA ILE A 13 1.38 10.10 -1.91
C ILE A 13 2.51 10.75 -1.10
N ASN A 14 3.77 10.52 -1.45
CA ASN A 14 4.92 11.10 -0.77
C ASN A 14 4.97 12.63 -0.89
N THR A 15 4.59 13.17 -2.06
CA THR A 15 4.52 14.62 -2.29
C THR A 15 3.48 15.26 -1.37
N LEU A 16 2.27 14.69 -1.33
CA LEU A 16 1.20 15.14 -0.43
C LEU A 16 1.59 14.97 1.04
N ALA A 17 2.26 13.88 1.41
CA ALA A 17 2.74 13.65 2.76
C ALA A 17 3.80 14.68 3.19
N ARG A 18 4.73 15.05 2.30
CA ARG A 18 5.71 16.12 2.56
C ARG A 18 5.00 17.46 2.71
N LYS A 19 4.09 17.81 1.80
CA LYS A 19 3.34 19.06 1.84
C LYS A 19 2.53 19.22 3.12
N LYS A 20 1.85 18.16 3.56
CA LYS A 20 1.12 18.10 4.83
C LYS A 20 2.00 18.42 6.04
N ARG A 21 3.26 17.97 6.04
CA ARG A 21 4.20 18.18 7.16
C ARG A 21 4.82 19.58 7.16
N THR A 22 4.91 20.24 6.01
CA THR A 22 5.57 21.54 5.90
C THR A 22 4.59 22.70 5.97
N ILE A 23 3.64 22.76 5.04
CA ILE A 23 2.73 23.89 4.85
C ILE A 23 1.26 23.54 5.11
N GLY A 24 0.96 22.26 5.30
CA GLY A 24 -0.41 21.74 5.39
C GLY A 24 -0.98 21.40 4.01
N LEU A 25 -2.10 20.69 3.99
CA LEU A 25 -2.82 20.34 2.76
C LEU A 25 -4.09 21.20 2.66
N THR A 26 -4.45 21.56 1.44
CA THR A 26 -5.79 22.09 1.16
C THR A 26 -6.84 20.96 1.25
N GLU A 27 -8.12 21.30 1.33
CA GLU A 27 -9.19 20.30 1.38
C GLU A 27 -9.21 19.39 0.15
N GLU A 28 -8.94 19.94 -1.03
CA GLU A 28 -8.83 19.19 -2.28
C GLU A 28 -7.69 18.16 -2.24
N GLU A 29 -6.52 18.58 -1.74
CA GLU A 29 -5.36 17.70 -1.62
C GLU A 29 -5.55 16.64 -0.54
N LEU A 30 -6.33 16.95 0.50
CA LEU A 30 -6.71 16.00 1.54
C LEU A 30 -7.64 14.92 0.98
N ALA A 31 -8.60 15.31 0.14
CA ALA A 31 -9.47 14.39 -0.59
C ALA A 31 -8.66 13.51 -1.56
N GLU A 32 -7.76 14.12 -2.33
CA GLU A 32 -6.85 13.40 -3.23
C GLU A 32 -5.99 12.38 -2.46
N GLN A 33 -5.36 12.82 -1.36
CA GLN A 33 -4.58 11.94 -0.49
C GLN A 33 -5.43 10.76 -0.01
N LYS A 34 -6.67 11.00 0.42
CA LYS A 34 -7.55 9.94 0.93
C LYS A 34 -7.88 8.89 -0.14
N GLU A 35 -8.18 9.30 -1.37
CA GLU A 35 -8.42 8.36 -2.47
C GLU A 35 -7.16 7.59 -2.86
N LEU A 36 -6.00 8.25 -2.94
CA LEU A 36 -4.73 7.57 -3.22
C LEU A 36 -4.38 6.53 -2.16
N TYR A 37 -4.59 6.85 -0.87
CA TYR A 37 -4.38 5.91 0.23
C TYR A 37 -5.35 4.73 0.17
N LYS A 38 -6.61 4.94 -0.26
CA LYS A 38 -7.59 3.88 -0.43
C LYS A 38 -7.13 2.86 -1.47
N VAL A 39 -6.65 3.34 -2.62
CA VAL A 39 -6.09 2.50 -3.69
C VAL A 39 -4.85 1.76 -3.20
N TYR A 40 -3.91 2.46 -2.56
CA TYR A 40 -2.69 1.87 -2.00
C TYR A 40 -3.00 0.76 -0.99
N LEU A 41 -3.90 1.00 -0.03
CA LEU A 41 -4.24 0.02 0.99
C LEU A 41 -4.98 -1.19 0.41
N ALA A 42 -5.84 -0.98 -0.60
CA ALA A 42 -6.47 -2.09 -1.29
C ALA A 42 -5.43 -2.97 -2.00
N ALA A 43 -4.44 -2.34 -2.64
CA ALA A 43 -3.35 -3.04 -3.33
C ALA A 43 -2.50 -3.86 -2.35
N ILE A 44 -2.08 -3.24 -1.24
CA ILE A 44 -1.30 -3.91 -0.19
C ILE A 44 -2.06 -5.08 0.42
N ARG A 45 -3.35 -4.93 0.73
CA ARG A 45 -4.15 -6.03 1.28
C ARG A 45 -4.18 -7.23 0.34
N GLY A 46 -4.40 -7.01 -0.96
CA GLY A 46 -4.38 -8.09 -1.94
C GLY A 46 -3.02 -8.79 -2.04
N GLN A 47 -1.92 -8.01 -2.02
CA GLN A 47 -0.57 -8.57 -2.03
C GLN A 47 -0.27 -9.40 -0.78
N VAL A 48 -0.67 -8.94 0.41
CA VAL A 48 -0.48 -9.65 1.68
C VAL A 48 -1.28 -10.95 1.70
N THR A 49 -2.56 -10.92 1.30
CA THR A 49 -3.38 -12.14 1.20
C THR A 49 -2.73 -13.15 0.25
N SER A 50 -2.32 -12.71 -0.94
CA SER A 50 -1.66 -13.60 -1.90
C SER A 50 -0.33 -14.15 -1.40
N LEU A 51 0.40 -13.40 -0.58
CA LEU A 51 1.63 -13.90 0.05
C LEU A 51 1.31 -14.98 1.09
N LEU A 52 0.32 -14.74 1.95
CA LEU A 52 -0.11 -15.70 2.98
C LEU A 52 -0.61 -17.01 2.37
N ASP A 53 -1.37 -16.96 1.28
CA ASP A 53 -1.85 -18.15 0.56
C ASP A 53 -0.71 -19.02 0.00
N ARG A 54 0.49 -18.45 -0.19
CA ARG A 54 1.68 -19.16 -0.70
C ARG A 54 2.56 -19.72 0.42
N ILE A 55 2.28 -19.41 1.68
CA ILE A 55 3.06 -19.93 2.80
C ILE A 55 2.62 -21.38 3.03
N GLU A 56 3.44 -22.34 2.61
CA GLU A 56 3.30 -23.74 3.03
C GLU A 56 4.07 -23.98 4.33
N PHE A 57 3.40 -24.59 5.30
CA PHE A 57 4.05 -25.09 6.51
C PHE A 57 4.79 -26.37 6.15
N VAL A 58 6.11 -26.29 6.07
CA VAL A 58 6.96 -27.48 5.92
C VAL A 58 7.21 -28.04 7.32
N ASP A 59 6.43 -29.04 7.73
CA ASP A 59 6.80 -29.86 8.88
C ASP A 59 8.09 -30.60 8.52
N VAL A 60 9.20 -30.13 9.08
CA VAL A 60 10.49 -30.78 8.90
C VAL A 60 10.46 -32.05 9.77
N GLU A 61 10.09 -33.18 9.17
CA GLU A 61 10.26 -34.48 9.82
C GLU A 61 11.75 -34.65 10.15
N VAL A 62 12.10 -34.41 11.43
CA VAL A 62 13.42 -34.71 11.96
C VAL A 62 13.53 -36.23 11.96
N LYS A 63 14.12 -36.79 10.89
CA LYS A 63 14.47 -38.21 10.83
C LYS A 63 15.43 -38.51 11.99
N LYS A 64 14.94 -39.36 12.89
CA LYS A 64 15.64 -39.86 14.08
C LYS A 64 16.60 -40.98 13.73
#